data_AF-R7UHK9-F1
#
_entry.id   AF-R7UHK9-F1
#
_cell.length_a   1.000
_cell.length_b   1.000
_cell.length_c   1.000
_cell.angle_alpha   90.00
_cell.angle_beta   90.00
_cell.angle_gamma   90.00
#
_symmetry.space_group_name_H-M   'P 1'
#
loop_
_entity.id
_entity.type
_entity.pdbx_description
1 polymer ?
#
loop_
_entity_poly.entity_id
_entity_poly.type
_entity_poly.pdbx_seq_one_letter_code
_entity_poly.pdbx_strand_id
1 'polypeptide(L)'
;MKSNSVMHGGSDVQQTQLVVHPNKEAVCHASADRSRAQKKGPECPEREPDLSLYLRICKKCFHVLRERQIHHFQSDPPTNQKAAPANEEFWTSITQINDELRSIQLKVENTMPKYQELIEALEVTKGSSQQVTSTNKSNMQVLAKAQGDLADYFTTLLLMLQRIKKISPSTSSQSAICKNISRSVFNYYQDNRFNFNEQRRKLEATTPVEVLEYIQDIVDMNMINSSYITLKQLAFEVLHYSTKHELNESFLRKLLSAEGVIENDLEQMVKRRKEDWGEHCILVDQLLKDQLSKHRLIRSSQTKGLAGDSYVEIYLLERGERVVREVSMQVKSKCAERSFKSTKEVLKVLLEDIKKLHEEKMKSCTSKDEDWVLL
;
A
#
# COMPACT_ATOMS: atom_id res chain seq x y z
N MET A 1 -32.23 -40.06 -56.04
CA MET A 1 -32.47 -39.87 -54.58
C MET A 1 -32.71 -38.37 -54.36
N LYS A 2 -33.99 -37.96 -54.47
CA LYS A 2 -34.81 -37.27 -53.44
C LYS A 2 -34.21 -35.93 -52.97
N SER A 3 -34.55 -34.81 -53.61
CA SER A 3 -35.71 -33.89 -53.37
C SER A 3 -35.34 -32.75 -52.40
N ASN A 4 -35.19 -31.51 -52.90
CA ASN A 4 -36.09 -30.33 -52.74
C ASN A 4 -36.27 -29.84 -51.28
N SER A 5 -36.31 -28.56 -50.90
CA SER A 5 -36.40 -27.25 -51.59
C SER A 5 -36.57 -26.14 -50.51
N VAL A 6 -36.05 -24.93 -50.79
CA VAL A 6 -36.72 -23.62 -50.65
C VAL A 6 -36.99 -22.99 -49.24
N MET A 7 -36.30 -21.85 -49.03
CA MET A 7 -36.73 -20.50 -48.58
C MET A 7 -37.36 -20.16 -47.20
N HIS A 8 -36.87 -19.00 -46.71
CA HIS A 8 -37.49 -17.88 -45.98
C HIS A 8 -37.41 -17.80 -44.44
N GLY A 9 -36.69 -16.77 -43.98
CA GLY A 9 -37.23 -15.71 -43.11
C GLY A 9 -36.95 -15.80 -41.61
N GLY A 10 -36.63 -14.65 -40.99
CA GLY A 10 -37.00 -14.39 -39.60
C GLY A 10 -35.87 -13.90 -38.67
N SER A 11 -35.89 -12.61 -38.37
CA SER A 11 -35.23 -11.93 -37.26
C SER A 11 -35.63 -12.49 -35.88
N ASP A 12 -34.77 -12.37 -34.86
CA ASP A 12 -35.14 -12.15 -33.43
C ASP A 12 -33.85 -11.93 -32.60
N VAL A 13 -33.56 -10.72 -32.09
CA VAL A 13 -34.03 -10.12 -30.82
C VAL A 13 -33.79 -11.03 -29.61
N GLN A 14 -32.64 -10.88 -28.94
CA GLN A 14 -32.41 -11.47 -27.62
C GLN A 14 -32.92 -10.52 -26.52
N GLN A 15 -33.88 -11.03 -25.75
CA GLN A 15 -34.58 -10.39 -24.64
C GLN A 15 -33.82 -10.58 -23.32
N THR A 16 -33.67 -9.51 -22.53
CA THR A 16 -33.14 -9.51 -21.16
C THR A 16 -34.29 -9.74 -20.16
N GLN A 17 -34.13 -10.63 -19.18
CA GLN A 17 -35.15 -10.95 -18.14
C GLN A 17 -34.65 -10.62 -16.72
N LEU A 18 -35.57 -10.16 -15.86
CA LEU A 18 -35.41 -9.91 -14.41
C LEU A 18 -36.64 -10.49 -13.67
N VAL A 19 -36.43 -11.07 -12.48
CA VAL A 19 -37.35 -11.92 -11.71
C VAL A 19 -38.22 -11.11 -10.72
N VAL A 20 -39.54 -11.40 -10.65
CA VAL A 20 -40.48 -10.90 -9.62
C VAL A 20 -41.39 -12.07 -9.16
N HIS A 21 -41.55 -12.28 -7.84
CA HIS A 21 -42.44 -13.32 -7.29
C HIS A 21 -43.84 -12.81 -6.91
N PRO A 22 -44.87 -13.68 -6.95
CA PRO A 22 -46.29 -13.31 -6.92
C PRO A 22 -46.89 -13.29 -5.51
N ASN A 23 -47.92 -12.46 -5.31
CA ASN A 23 -48.83 -12.52 -4.17
C ASN A 23 -50.12 -13.25 -4.61
N LYS A 24 -50.67 -14.10 -3.74
CA LYS A 24 -51.86 -14.93 -4.02
C LYS A 24 -53.11 -14.07 -4.29
N GLU A 25 -53.74 -14.42 -5.42
CA GLU A 25 -55.15 -14.44 -5.82
C GLU A 25 -56.13 -13.30 -5.47
N ALA A 26 -56.99 -13.07 -6.46
CA ALA A 26 -57.92 -11.97 -6.64
C ALA A 26 -59.09 -11.94 -5.63
N VAL A 27 -59.69 -10.75 -5.47
CA VAL A 27 -61.12 -10.46 -5.70
C VAL A 27 -61.40 -8.99 -5.33
N CYS A 28 -62.16 -8.29 -6.19
CA CYS A 28 -62.70 -6.96 -5.94
C CYS A 28 -63.82 -7.00 -4.88
N HIS A 29 -63.80 -6.10 -3.88
CA HIS A 29 -64.97 -5.36 -3.39
C HIS A 29 -64.54 -4.30 -2.34
N ALA A 30 -65.31 -3.20 -2.31
CA ALA A 30 -65.10 -2.00 -1.50
C ALA A 30 -65.22 -2.22 0.01
N SER A 31 -64.47 -1.44 0.81
CA SER A 31 -64.90 -0.69 2.01
C SER A 31 -63.67 -0.29 2.85
N ALA A 32 -63.79 0.86 3.53
CA ALA A 32 -62.80 1.47 4.40
C ALA A 32 -62.32 0.54 5.53
N ASP A 33 -61.04 0.59 5.90
CA ASP A 33 -60.63 1.04 7.23
C ASP A 33 -59.10 1.22 7.36
N ARG A 34 -58.72 2.13 8.26
CA ARG A 34 -57.33 2.45 8.62
C ARG A 34 -56.68 1.27 9.32
N SER A 35 -55.48 0.85 8.89
CA SER A 35 -54.50 0.18 9.75
C SER A 35 -53.09 0.22 9.17
N ARG A 36 -52.19 0.77 9.98
CA ARG A 36 -50.77 0.99 9.77
C ARG A 36 -50.04 -0.36 9.78
N ALA A 37 -49.41 -0.74 8.67
CA ALA A 37 -48.43 -1.83 8.64
C ALA A 37 -47.29 -1.46 7.67
N GLN A 38 -46.17 -1.05 8.26
CA GLN A 38 -44.88 -0.84 7.59
C GLN A 38 -44.40 -2.18 7.02
N LYS A 39 -44.57 -2.40 5.71
CA LYS A 39 -43.96 -3.55 5.02
C LYS A 39 -42.53 -3.18 4.61
N LYS A 40 -41.55 -3.75 5.32
CA LYS A 40 -40.14 -3.81 4.87
C LYS A 40 -40.10 -4.53 3.52
N GLY A 41 -39.46 -3.93 2.52
CA GLY A 41 -39.23 -4.55 1.21
C GLY A 41 -38.22 -5.70 1.29
N PRO A 42 -38.27 -6.68 0.36
CA PRO A 42 -37.41 -7.86 0.39
C PRO A 42 -35.99 -7.52 -0.11
N GLU A 43 -34.97 -7.99 0.62
CA GLU A 43 -33.58 -8.00 0.17
C GLU A 43 -33.39 -8.98 -1.00
N CYS A 44 -32.53 -8.61 -1.95
CA CYS A 44 -32.24 -9.41 -3.13
C CYS A 44 -31.29 -10.57 -2.77
N PRO A 45 -31.62 -11.85 -3.05
CA PRO A 45 -30.80 -12.98 -2.64
C PRO A 45 -29.51 -13.11 -3.46
N GLU A 46 -28.43 -13.57 -2.82
CA GLU A 46 -27.10 -13.75 -3.43
C GLU A 46 -27.00 -14.94 -4.42
N ARG A 47 -28.05 -15.77 -4.55
CA ARG A 47 -28.13 -16.87 -5.52
C ARG A 47 -29.51 -16.95 -6.19
N GLU A 48 -29.51 -17.29 -7.47
CA GLU A 48 -30.73 -17.52 -8.26
C GLU A 48 -31.43 -18.83 -7.82
N PRO A 49 -32.76 -18.82 -7.58
CA PRO A 49 -33.49 -20.02 -7.16
C PRO A 49 -33.69 -21.02 -8.32
N ASP A 50 -33.75 -22.31 -7.97
CA ASP A 50 -33.74 -23.45 -8.92
C ASP A 50 -34.96 -23.57 -9.86
N LEU A 51 -36.00 -22.74 -9.67
CA LEU A 51 -37.20 -22.69 -10.51
C LEU A 51 -37.50 -21.25 -10.93
N SER A 52 -37.01 -20.88 -12.12
CA SER A 52 -37.24 -19.57 -12.73
C SER A 52 -38.51 -19.58 -13.60
N LEU A 53 -39.59 -18.95 -13.10
CA LEU A 53 -40.79 -18.65 -13.89
C LEU A 53 -40.62 -17.29 -14.57
N TYR A 54 -40.12 -17.29 -15.79
CA TYR A 54 -40.01 -16.07 -16.59
C TYR A 54 -41.38 -15.64 -17.15
N LEU A 55 -41.95 -14.58 -16.59
CA LEU A 55 -43.11 -13.94 -17.18
C LEU A 55 -42.70 -13.16 -18.44
N ARG A 56 -43.32 -13.49 -19.58
CA ARG A 56 -43.13 -12.74 -20.83
C ARG A 56 -43.82 -11.39 -20.72
N ILE A 57 -43.03 -10.34 -20.55
CA ILE A 57 -43.51 -8.95 -20.53
C ILE A 57 -43.65 -8.48 -21.99
N CYS A 58 -44.80 -7.93 -22.36
CA CYS A 58 -44.96 -7.36 -23.70
C CYS A 58 -44.09 -6.10 -23.86
N LYS A 59 -43.68 -5.77 -25.09
CA LYS A 59 -42.74 -4.66 -25.37
C LYS A 59 -43.19 -3.31 -24.78
N LYS A 60 -44.51 -3.03 -24.75
CA LYS A 60 -45.05 -1.80 -24.14
C LYS A 60 -44.83 -1.76 -22.63
N CYS A 61 -45.13 -2.85 -21.92
CA CYS A 61 -44.92 -2.94 -20.47
C CYS A 61 -43.43 -2.94 -20.12
N PHE A 62 -42.57 -3.50 -20.98
CA PHE A 62 -41.11 -3.42 -20.82
C PHE A 62 -40.61 -1.97 -20.88
N HIS A 63 -41.09 -1.18 -21.84
CA HIS A 63 -40.74 0.24 -21.93
C HIS A 63 -41.19 1.02 -20.70
N VAL A 64 -42.42 0.81 -20.22
CA VAL A 64 -42.94 1.49 -19.03
C VAL A 64 -42.18 1.10 -17.77
N LEU A 65 -41.82 -0.18 -17.62
CA LEU A 65 -41.02 -0.65 -16.47
C LEU A 65 -39.60 -0.09 -16.53
N ARG A 66 -38.97 -0.09 -17.71
CA ARG A 66 -37.64 0.50 -17.92
C ARG A 66 -37.63 1.99 -17.62
N GLU A 67 -38.63 2.73 -18.10
CA GLU A 67 -38.76 4.16 -17.83
C GLU A 67 -39.03 4.44 -16.35
N ARG A 68 -39.86 3.64 -15.68
CA ARG A 68 -40.05 3.76 -14.22
C ARG A 68 -38.78 3.43 -13.45
N GLN A 69 -37.98 2.47 -13.90
CA GLN A 69 -36.74 2.08 -13.26
C GLN A 69 -35.65 3.14 -13.46
N ILE A 70 -35.55 3.72 -14.66
CA ILE A 70 -34.69 4.88 -14.96
C ILE A 70 -35.14 6.09 -14.14
N HIS A 71 -36.44 6.37 -14.11
CA HIS A 71 -37.00 7.46 -13.32
C HIS A 71 -36.73 7.24 -11.84
N HIS A 72 -36.93 6.04 -11.28
CA HIS A 72 -36.63 5.75 -9.88
C HIS A 72 -35.13 5.95 -9.56
N PHE A 73 -34.23 5.55 -10.47
CA PHE A 73 -32.79 5.77 -10.33
C PHE A 73 -32.39 7.26 -10.40
N GLN A 74 -33.16 8.07 -11.14
CA GLN A 74 -32.93 9.49 -11.33
C GLN A 74 -33.68 10.39 -10.33
N SER A 75 -34.79 9.89 -9.77
CA SER A 75 -35.73 10.63 -8.90
C SER A 75 -35.68 10.20 -7.45
N ASP A 76 -34.91 9.16 -7.10
CA ASP A 76 -34.41 9.04 -5.75
C ASP A 76 -33.57 10.30 -5.49
N PRO A 77 -34.01 11.22 -4.62
CA PRO A 77 -33.12 12.26 -4.17
C PRO A 77 -31.92 11.55 -3.55
N PRO A 78 -30.71 12.09 -3.67
CA PRO A 78 -29.52 11.47 -3.10
C PRO A 78 -29.62 11.58 -1.59
N THR A 79 -30.42 10.69 -1.00
CA THR A 79 -30.73 10.60 0.43
C THR A 79 -29.53 9.98 1.18
N ASN A 80 -28.42 9.77 0.46
CA ASN A 80 -27.10 9.43 0.95
C ASN A 80 -26.03 10.42 0.43
N GLN A 81 -26.31 11.73 0.35
CA GLN A 81 -25.27 12.76 0.12
C GLN A 81 -24.18 12.81 1.20
N LYS A 82 -24.28 12.01 2.29
CA LYS A 82 -23.17 11.77 3.22
C LYS A 82 -22.19 10.65 2.79
N ALA A 83 -22.51 9.84 1.77
CA ALA A 83 -21.69 8.67 1.38
C ALA A 83 -20.82 8.89 0.13
N ALA A 84 -21.04 9.95 -0.64
CA ALA A 84 -20.23 10.30 -1.82
C ALA A 84 -18.72 10.47 -1.52
N PRO A 85 -18.30 11.20 -0.46
CA PRO A 85 -16.87 11.37 -0.18
C PRO A 85 -16.18 10.07 0.25
N ALA A 86 -16.86 9.19 0.98
CA ALA A 86 -16.29 7.91 1.45
C ALA A 86 -16.07 6.91 0.29
N ASN A 87 -16.97 6.88 -0.69
CA ASN A 87 -16.81 6.02 -1.86
C ASN A 87 -15.68 6.52 -2.79
N GLU A 88 -15.56 7.84 -2.98
CA GLU A 88 -14.48 8.44 -3.78
C GLU A 88 -13.10 8.24 -3.13
N GLU A 89 -13.00 8.37 -1.80
CA GLU A 89 -11.76 8.12 -1.06
C GLU A 89 -11.33 6.65 -1.14
N PHE A 90 -12.29 5.71 -1.11
CA PHE A 90 -12.01 4.28 -1.32
C PHE A 90 -11.38 4.05 -2.69
N TRP A 91 -12.03 4.50 -3.78
CA TRP A 91 -11.53 4.25 -5.14
C TRP A 91 -10.23 4.97 -5.45
N THR A 92 -10.03 6.16 -4.88
CA THR A 92 -8.75 6.88 -4.96
C THR A 92 -7.63 6.09 -4.29
N SER A 93 -7.89 5.58 -3.08
CA SER A 93 -6.92 4.77 -2.33
C SER A 93 -6.57 3.46 -3.06
N ILE A 94 -7.56 2.78 -3.62
CA ILE A 94 -7.36 1.53 -4.37
C ILE A 94 -6.60 1.77 -5.66
N THR A 95 -6.95 2.81 -6.43
CA THR A 95 -6.25 3.16 -7.68
C THR A 95 -4.78 3.47 -7.40
N GLN A 96 -4.51 4.30 -6.38
CA GLN A 96 -3.15 4.62 -5.98
C GLN A 96 -2.36 3.36 -5.58
N ILE A 97 -2.94 2.47 -4.77
CA ILE A 97 -2.28 1.22 -4.37
C ILE A 97 -1.99 0.36 -5.59
N ASN A 98 -2.94 0.26 -6.54
CA ASN A 98 -2.78 -0.55 -7.73
C ASN A 98 -1.67 -0.01 -8.67
N ASP A 99 -1.57 1.31 -8.84
CA ASP A 99 -0.53 1.92 -9.66
C ASP A 99 0.87 1.74 -9.04
N GLU A 100 0.97 1.97 -7.73
CA GLU A 100 2.21 1.71 -7.00
C GLU A 100 2.57 0.22 -7.05
N LEU A 101 1.60 -0.69 -6.90
CA LEU A 101 1.80 -2.14 -6.98
C LEU A 101 2.37 -2.55 -8.34
N ARG A 102 1.77 -2.09 -9.44
CA ARG A 102 2.27 -2.36 -10.80
C ARG A 102 3.70 -1.87 -10.98
N SER A 103 3.99 -0.67 -10.48
CA SER A 103 5.35 -0.12 -10.53
C SER A 103 6.36 -1.00 -9.79
N ILE A 104 6.02 -1.48 -8.59
CA ILE A 104 6.90 -2.35 -7.80
C ILE A 104 7.05 -3.74 -8.43
N GLN A 105 5.98 -4.34 -8.95
CA GLN A 105 6.02 -5.62 -9.65
C GLN A 105 6.97 -5.55 -10.86
N LEU A 106 6.85 -4.50 -11.67
CA LEU A 106 7.76 -4.28 -12.80
C LEU A 106 9.22 -4.14 -12.36
N LYS A 107 9.49 -3.49 -11.22
CA LYS A 107 10.85 -3.38 -10.67
C LYS A 107 11.40 -4.74 -10.23
N VAL A 108 10.58 -5.60 -9.62
CA VAL A 108 10.97 -6.97 -9.25
C VAL A 108 11.26 -7.78 -10.51
N GLU A 109 10.38 -7.75 -11.50
CA GLU A 109 10.53 -8.45 -12.78
C GLU A 109 11.79 -8.02 -13.54
N ASN A 110 12.19 -6.75 -13.45
CA ASN A 110 13.40 -6.24 -14.10
C ASN A 110 14.69 -6.51 -13.31
N THR A 111 14.61 -6.67 -11.99
CA THR A 111 15.79 -6.78 -11.11
C THR A 111 16.13 -8.23 -10.78
N MET A 112 15.11 -9.11 -10.67
CA MET A 112 15.31 -10.51 -10.34
C MET A 112 16.19 -11.25 -11.37
N PRO A 113 15.99 -11.12 -12.68
CA PRO A 113 16.84 -11.79 -13.67
C PRO A 113 18.30 -11.34 -13.58
N LYS A 114 18.54 -10.03 -13.41
CA LYS A 114 19.89 -9.48 -13.25
C LYS A 114 20.58 -10.02 -12.01
N TYR A 115 19.84 -10.17 -10.91
CA TYR A 115 20.35 -10.76 -9.68
C TYR A 115 20.75 -12.24 -9.90
N GLN A 116 19.92 -13.00 -10.62
CA GLN A 116 20.21 -14.39 -10.99
C GLN A 116 21.46 -14.51 -11.87
N GLU A 117 21.55 -13.71 -12.95
CA GLU A 117 22.70 -13.68 -13.87
C GLU A 117 24.01 -13.36 -13.14
N LEU A 118 23.99 -12.42 -12.19
CA LEU A 118 25.18 -12.06 -11.40
C LEU A 118 25.63 -13.18 -10.46
N ILE A 119 24.70 -13.96 -9.91
CA ILE A 119 25.02 -15.13 -9.09
C ILE A 119 25.63 -16.22 -9.98
N GLU A 120 25.01 -16.53 -11.12
CA GLU A 120 25.51 -17.52 -12.07
C GLU A 120 26.92 -17.17 -12.58
N ALA A 121 27.19 -15.90 -12.85
CA ALA A 121 28.52 -15.44 -13.26
C ALA A 121 29.60 -15.68 -12.18
N LEU A 122 29.23 -15.56 -10.90
CA LEU A 122 30.13 -15.88 -9.78
C LEU A 122 30.36 -17.39 -9.64
N GLU A 123 29.37 -18.23 -9.96
CA GLU A 123 29.51 -19.69 -9.97
C GLU A 123 30.52 -20.17 -11.02
N VAL A 124 30.50 -19.60 -12.22
CA VAL A 124 31.43 -19.97 -13.32
C VAL A 124 32.89 -19.65 -12.96
N THR A 125 33.12 -18.66 -12.09
CA THR A 125 34.46 -18.21 -11.69
C THR A 125 35.09 -19.11 -10.61
N LYS A 126 34.33 -20.04 -10.02
CA LYS A 126 34.76 -20.98 -8.96
C LYS A 126 35.88 -21.94 -9.40
N GLY A 127 36.15 -22.06 -10.71
CA GLY A 127 37.23 -22.86 -11.28
C GLY A 127 38.59 -22.15 -11.41
N SER A 128 38.64 -20.82 -11.29
CA SER A 128 39.87 -20.03 -11.38
C SER A 128 40.22 -19.46 -10.01
N SER A 129 41.29 -19.96 -9.39
CA SER A 129 41.86 -19.39 -8.16
C SER A 129 42.23 -17.93 -8.40
N GLN A 130 41.39 -16.97 -8.01
CA GLN A 130 41.73 -15.56 -8.16
C GLN A 130 41.26 -14.71 -6.99
N GLN A 131 42.25 -14.02 -6.42
CA GLN A 131 42.11 -12.79 -5.67
C GLN A 131 41.03 -11.87 -6.27
N VAL A 132 40.35 -11.12 -5.42
CA VAL A 132 39.34 -10.12 -5.81
C VAL A 132 39.96 -9.09 -6.77
N THR A 133 39.78 -9.29 -8.08
CA THR A 133 40.18 -8.32 -9.12
C THR A 133 39.26 -7.09 -9.09
N SER A 134 39.68 -5.99 -9.71
CA SER A 134 38.88 -4.77 -9.81
C SER A 134 37.51 -5.01 -10.48
N THR A 135 37.46 -5.86 -11.51
CA THR A 135 36.22 -6.27 -12.18
C THR A 135 35.30 -7.05 -11.23
N ASN A 136 35.86 -7.94 -10.40
CA ASN A 136 35.10 -8.68 -9.40
C ASN A 136 34.48 -7.76 -8.33
N LYS A 137 35.18 -6.67 -7.94
CA LYS A 137 34.62 -5.67 -7.01
C LYS A 137 33.40 -4.95 -7.60
N SER A 138 33.45 -4.57 -8.88
CA SER A 138 32.32 -3.93 -9.57
C SER A 138 31.11 -4.87 -9.62
N ASN A 139 31.31 -6.14 -9.98
CA ASN A 139 30.21 -7.11 -10.02
C ASN A 139 29.59 -7.35 -8.63
N MET A 140 30.41 -7.41 -7.57
CA MET A 140 29.94 -7.53 -6.19
C MET A 140 29.14 -6.30 -5.74
N GLN A 141 29.52 -5.08 -6.17
CA GLN A 141 28.74 -3.87 -5.89
C GLN A 141 27.39 -3.89 -6.58
N VAL A 142 27.33 -4.29 -7.86
CA VAL A 142 26.07 -4.40 -8.61
C VAL A 142 25.17 -5.50 -8.00
N LEU A 143 25.75 -6.62 -7.59
CA LEU A 143 25.03 -7.70 -6.89
C LEU A 143 24.47 -7.22 -5.55
N ALA A 144 25.29 -6.57 -4.72
CA ALA A 144 24.87 -6.00 -3.44
C ALA A 144 23.72 -4.99 -3.63
N LYS A 145 23.80 -4.16 -4.67
CA LYS A 145 22.73 -3.24 -5.03
C LYS A 145 21.45 -3.98 -5.43
N ALA A 146 21.53 -4.97 -6.32
CA ALA A 146 20.37 -5.75 -6.75
C ALA A 146 19.71 -6.50 -5.58
N GLN A 147 20.52 -7.07 -4.67
CA GLN A 147 20.05 -7.68 -3.42
C GLN A 147 19.31 -6.68 -2.55
N GLY A 148 19.88 -5.48 -2.37
CA GLY A 148 19.27 -4.39 -1.61
C GLY A 148 17.95 -3.90 -2.22
N ASP A 149 17.93 -3.67 -3.53
CA ASP A 149 16.76 -3.22 -4.29
C ASP A 149 15.60 -4.22 -4.16
N LEU A 150 15.88 -5.52 -4.37
CA LEU A 150 14.87 -6.58 -4.21
C LEU A 150 14.30 -6.63 -2.79
N ALA A 151 15.16 -6.53 -1.76
CA ALA A 151 14.72 -6.49 -0.37
C ALA A 151 13.81 -5.27 -0.07
N ASP A 152 14.08 -4.11 -0.68
CA ASP A 152 13.20 -2.93 -0.58
C ASP A 152 11.86 -3.13 -1.26
N TYR A 153 11.85 -3.71 -2.46
CA TYR A 153 10.62 -3.99 -3.17
C TYR A 153 9.73 -4.95 -2.39
N PHE A 154 10.31 -6.00 -1.80
CA PHE A 154 9.58 -6.93 -0.93
C PHE A 154 9.05 -6.26 0.34
N THR A 155 9.84 -5.38 0.96
CA THR A 155 9.39 -4.59 2.12
C THR A 155 8.21 -3.68 1.73
N THR A 156 8.29 -3.05 0.55
CA THR A 156 7.23 -2.18 0.01
C THR A 156 5.94 -2.97 -0.22
N LEU A 157 6.02 -4.17 -0.80
CA LEU A 157 4.86 -5.06 -0.99
C LEU A 157 4.18 -5.42 0.34
N LEU A 158 4.96 -5.69 1.40
CA LEU A 158 4.41 -5.95 2.75
C LEU A 158 3.72 -4.71 3.34
N LEU A 159 4.28 -3.52 3.13
CA LEU A 159 3.65 -2.27 3.56
C LEU A 159 2.37 -1.97 2.78
N MET A 160 2.29 -2.33 1.49
CA MET A 160 1.06 -2.25 0.71
C MET A 160 -0.04 -3.14 1.29
N LEU A 161 0.27 -4.38 1.69
CA LEU A 161 -0.70 -5.24 2.38
C LEU A 161 -1.23 -4.60 3.67
N GLN A 162 -0.37 -3.94 4.45
CA GLN A 162 -0.79 -3.21 5.64
C GLN A 162 -1.69 -2.00 5.29
N ARG A 163 -1.39 -1.28 4.20
CA ARG A 163 -2.22 -0.17 3.72
C ARG A 163 -3.60 -0.65 3.28
N ILE A 164 -3.69 -1.75 2.53
CA ILE A 164 -4.98 -2.32 2.09
C ILE A 164 -5.83 -2.71 3.30
N LYS A 165 -5.22 -3.28 4.35
CA LYS A 165 -5.91 -3.63 5.60
C LYS A 165 -6.46 -2.43 6.38
N LYS A 166 -5.88 -1.24 6.19
CA LYS A 166 -6.34 0.01 6.82
C LYS A 166 -7.49 0.68 6.05
N ILE A 167 -7.81 0.23 4.83
CA ILE A 167 -8.97 0.73 4.09
C ILE A 167 -10.24 0.17 4.74
N SER A 168 -11.20 1.04 5.03
CA SER A 168 -12.51 0.68 5.57
C SER A 168 -13.54 0.53 4.44
N PRO A 169 -13.77 -0.68 3.90
CA PRO A 169 -14.79 -0.88 2.88
C PRO A 169 -16.20 -0.66 3.47
N SER A 170 -17.03 0.07 2.73
CA SER A 170 -18.42 0.36 3.08
C SER A 170 -19.42 -0.64 2.49
N THR A 171 -19.02 -1.44 1.49
CA THR A 171 -19.88 -2.43 0.84
C THR A 171 -19.23 -3.82 0.76
N SER A 172 -20.05 -4.86 0.55
CA SER A 172 -19.57 -6.24 0.33
C SER A 172 -18.66 -6.34 -0.89
N SER A 173 -18.99 -5.63 -1.98
CA SER A 173 -18.17 -5.57 -3.19
C SER A 173 -16.80 -4.91 -2.92
N GLN A 174 -16.76 -3.80 -2.19
CA GLN A 174 -15.50 -3.16 -1.79
C GLN A 174 -14.65 -4.08 -0.90
N SER A 175 -15.28 -4.80 0.03
CA SER A 175 -14.62 -5.81 0.86
C SER A 175 -14.03 -6.94 0.00
N ALA A 176 -14.77 -7.44 -0.98
CA ALA A 176 -14.30 -8.46 -1.92
C ALA A 176 -13.09 -7.96 -2.73
N ILE A 177 -13.11 -6.71 -3.19
CA ILE A 177 -11.99 -6.09 -3.90
C ILE A 177 -10.74 -6.03 -3.02
N CYS A 178 -10.84 -5.50 -1.79
CA CYS A 178 -9.71 -5.45 -0.85
C CYS A 178 -9.13 -6.85 -0.57
N LYS A 179 -9.99 -7.86 -0.41
CA LYS A 179 -9.57 -9.26 -0.22
C LYS A 179 -8.84 -9.81 -1.44
N ASN A 180 -9.36 -9.57 -2.64
CA ASN A 180 -8.75 -10.05 -3.89
C ASN A 180 -7.39 -9.39 -4.15
N ILE A 181 -7.29 -8.07 -3.97
CA ILE A 181 -6.00 -7.37 -4.10
C ILE A 181 -5.02 -7.87 -3.06
N SER A 182 -5.43 -7.98 -1.78
CA SER A 182 -4.55 -8.50 -0.72
C SER A 182 -4.04 -9.91 -1.03
N ARG A 183 -4.91 -10.79 -1.53
CA ARG A 183 -4.53 -12.16 -1.93
C ARG A 183 -3.57 -12.15 -3.11
N SER A 184 -3.82 -11.34 -4.13
CA SER A 184 -2.94 -11.21 -5.29
C SER A 184 -1.55 -10.70 -4.90
N VAL A 185 -1.47 -9.65 -4.09
CA VAL A 185 -0.20 -9.10 -3.58
C VAL A 185 0.54 -10.13 -2.73
N PHE A 186 -0.18 -10.83 -1.84
CA PHE A 186 0.41 -11.85 -0.98
C PHE A 186 0.99 -13.02 -1.78
N ASN A 187 0.24 -13.55 -2.75
CA ASN A 187 0.71 -14.63 -3.62
C ASN A 187 1.95 -14.19 -4.41
N TYR A 188 1.90 -13.02 -5.05
CA TYR A 188 3.05 -12.47 -5.79
C TYR A 188 4.28 -12.31 -4.90
N TYR A 189 4.10 -11.77 -3.69
CA TYR A 189 5.16 -11.65 -2.71
C TYR A 189 5.73 -13.03 -2.35
N GLN A 190 4.89 -14.02 -2.06
CA GLN A 190 5.32 -15.35 -1.64
C GLN A 190 6.15 -16.04 -2.72
N ASP A 191 5.68 -16.03 -3.96
CA ASP A 191 6.35 -16.68 -5.10
C ASP A 191 7.72 -16.05 -5.38
N ASN A 192 7.77 -14.70 -5.47
CA ASN A 192 9.00 -13.99 -5.78
C ASN A 192 9.98 -13.97 -4.59
N ARG A 193 9.49 -13.91 -3.36
CA ARG A 193 10.34 -13.98 -2.16
C ARG A 193 10.95 -15.38 -2.00
N PHE A 194 10.21 -16.42 -2.36
CA PHE A 194 10.75 -17.78 -2.39
C PHE A 194 11.93 -17.87 -3.36
N ASN A 195 11.75 -17.42 -4.61
CA ASN A 195 12.82 -17.39 -5.61
C ASN A 195 14.03 -16.57 -5.12
N PHE A 196 13.81 -15.36 -4.58
CA PHE A 196 14.89 -14.55 -4.00
C PHE A 196 15.70 -15.30 -2.94
N ASN A 197 15.03 -15.99 -2.01
CA ASN A 197 15.68 -16.76 -0.96
C ASN A 197 16.41 -18.00 -1.49
N GLU A 198 15.93 -18.60 -2.58
CA GLU A 198 16.63 -19.69 -3.26
C GLU A 198 17.93 -19.19 -3.89
N GLN A 199 17.88 -18.05 -4.59
CA GLN A 199 19.06 -17.43 -5.19
C GLN A 199 20.08 -17.01 -4.13
N ARG A 200 19.61 -16.46 -2.99
CA ARG A 200 20.51 -16.16 -1.86
C ARG A 200 21.18 -17.42 -1.31
N ARG A 201 20.45 -18.53 -1.18
CA ARG A 201 21.02 -19.82 -0.76
C ARG A 201 22.05 -20.36 -1.76
N LYS A 202 21.81 -20.19 -3.07
CA LYS A 202 22.78 -20.54 -4.10
C LYS A 202 24.06 -19.73 -3.95
N LEU A 203 23.94 -18.40 -3.84
CA LEU A 203 25.08 -17.50 -3.61
C LEU A 203 25.89 -17.91 -2.36
N GLU A 204 25.22 -18.18 -1.24
CA GLU A 204 25.84 -18.65 0.01
C GLU A 204 26.58 -20.00 -0.15
N ALA A 205 26.06 -20.91 -0.98
CA ALA A 205 26.66 -22.23 -1.22
C ALA A 205 27.83 -22.20 -2.22
N THR A 206 27.86 -21.22 -3.12
CA THR A 206 28.82 -21.17 -4.22
C THR A 206 29.95 -20.18 -4.04
N THR A 207 29.80 -19.23 -3.12
CA THR A 207 30.73 -18.11 -2.94
C THR A 207 31.57 -18.25 -1.67
N PRO A 208 32.90 -17.95 -1.70
CA PRO A 208 33.73 -17.91 -0.51
C PRO A 208 33.22 -16.92 0.55
N VAL A 209 33.47 -17.21 1.83
CA VAL A 209 32.97 -16.41 2.96
C VAL A 209 33.49 -14.97 2.90
N GLU A 210 34.74 -14.76 2.49
CA GLU A 210 35.36 -13.44 2.42
C GLU A 210 34.64 -12.52 1.40
N VAL A 211 34.15 -13.10 0.31
CA VAL A 211 33.38 -12.37 -0.70
C VAL A 211 31.96 -12.07 -0.19
N LEU A 212 31.33 -13.01 0.51
CA LEU A 212 30.02 -12.79 1.13
C LEU A 212 30.09 -11.68 2.20
N GLU A 213 31.15 -11.66 3.00
CA GLU A 213 31.39 -10.59 3.98
C GLU A 213 31.58 -9.23 3.30
N TYR A 214 32.31 -9.18 2.18
CA TYR A 214 32.46 -7.94 1.41
C TYR A 214 31.13 -7.45 0.81
N ILE A 215 30.31 -8.34 0.26
CA ILE A 215 28.97 -8.00 -0.24
C ILE A 215 28.10 -7.46 0.91
N GLN A 216 28.10 -8.15 2.05
CA GLN A 216 27.32 -7.73 3.22
C GLN A 216 27.80 -6.38 3.76
N ASP A 217 29.10 -6.11 3.76
CA ASP A 217 29.63 -4.81 4.16
C ASP A 217 29.09 -3.69 3.24
N ILE A 218 29.06 -3.90 1.91
CA ILE A 218 28.44 -2.95 0.96
C ILE A 218 26.95 -2.75 1.27
N VAL A 219 26.20 -3.82 1.51
CA VAL A 219 24.77 -3.74 1.84
C VAL A 219 24.55 -2.98 3.16
N ASP A 220 25.35 -3.28 4.18
CA ASP A 220 25.27 -2.64 5.49
C ASP A 220 25.52 -1.13 5.38
N MET A 221 26.54 -0.69 4.62
CA MET A 221 26.84 0.73 4.42
C MET A 221 25.72 1.44 3.69
N ASN A 222 25.25 0.86 2.59
CA ASN A 222 24.18 1.45 1.81
C ASN A 222 22.90 1.59 2.65
N MET A 223 22.61 0.60 3.50
CA MET A 223 21.42 0.60 4.35
C MET A 223 21.51 1.60 5.50
N ILE A 224 22.64 1.68 6.23
CA ILE A 224 22.76 2.64 7.33
C ILE A 224 22.80 4.09 6.79
N ASN A 225 23.46 4.30 5.65
CA ASN A 225 23.50 5.61 4.99
C ASN A 225 22.11 6.05 4.50
N SER A 226 21.36 5.15 3.84
CA SER A 226 19.99 5.48 3.40
C SER A 226 19.03 5.70 4.57
N SER A 227 19.20 4.94 5.67
CA SER A 227 18.41 5.11 6.90
C SER A 227 18.63 6.49 7.51
N TYR A 228 19.90 6.92 7.63
CA TYR A 228 20.27 8.23 8.13
C TYR A 228 19.68 9.35 7.26
N ILE A 229 19.90 9.30 5.94
CA ILE A 229 19.35 10.29 5.00
C ILE A 229 17.82 10.38 5.12
N THR A 230 17.13 9.24 5.18
CA THR A 230 15.67 9.19 5.24
C THR A 230 15.13 9.79 6.54
N LEU A 231 15.72 9.44 7.69
CA LEU A 231 15.29 10.00 8.99
C LEU A 231 15.62 11.48 9.10
N LYS A 232 16.80 11.91 8.62
CA LYS A 232 17.20 13.31 8.58
C LYS A 232 16.27 14.13 7.68
N GLN A 233 15.91 13.61 6.50
CA GLN A 233 14.90 14.22 5.64
C GLN A 233 13.55 14.35 6.34
N LEU A 234 13.08 13.27 6.98
CA LEU A 234 11.82 13.30 7.72
C LEU A 234 11.88 14.36 8.84
N ALA A 235 13.00 14.50 9.54
CA ALA A 235 13.18 15.49 10.59
C ALA A 235 13.09 16.92 10.05
N PHE A 236 13.74 17.22 8.92
CA PHE A 236 13.61 18.52 8.26
C PHE A 236 12.19 18.83 7.82
N GLU A 237 11.50 17.84 7.23
CA GLU A 237 10.12 18.05 6.79
C GLU A 237 9.18 18.23 7.99
N VAL A 238 9.31 17.43 9.06
CA VAL A 238 8.54 17.58 10.30
C VAL A 238 8.80 18.96 10.93
N LEU A 239 10.07 19.38 11.04
CA LEU A 239 10.42 20.70 11.55
C LEU A 239 9.74 21.81 10.73
N HIS A 240 9.78 21.72 9.40
CA HIS A 240 9.12 22.70 8.54
C HIS A 240 7.62 22.83 8.82
N TYR A 241 6.90 21.70 8.95
CA TYR A 241 5.47 21.74 9.28
C TYR A 241 5.22 22.19 10.72
N SER A 242 6.04 21.75 11.68
CA SER A 242 5.93 22.17 13.08
C SER A 242 6.12 23.67 13.24
N THR A 243 7.10 24.27 12.57
CA THR A 243 7.29 25.74 12.59
C THR A 243 6.15 26.46 11.88
N LYS A 244 5.67 25.94 10.75
CA LYS A 244 4.60 26.57 9.97
C LYS A 244 3.24 26.59 10.69
N HIS A 245 2.96 25.56 11.47
CA HIS A 245 1.68 25.32 12.15
C HIS A 245 1.76 25.43 13.67
N GLU A 246 2.89 25.91 14.21
CA GLU A 246 3.15 26.04 15.65
C GLU A 246 2.85 24.75 16.45
N LEU A 247 3.22 23.59 15.90
CA LEU A 247 2.91 22.29 16.46
C LEU A 247 3.85 21.92 17.61
N ASN A 248 3.43 20.96 18.43
CA ASN A 248 4.26 20.38 19.48
C ASN A 248 5.51 19.71 18.89
N GLU A 249 6.68 20.05 19.43
CA GLU A 249 7.97 19.51 19.00
C GLU A 249 8.32 18.13 19.62
N SER A 250 7.39 17.48 20.33
CA SER A 250 7.61 16.18 20.97
C SER A 250 8.01 15.11 19.96
N PHE A 251 7.31 15.04 18.82
CA PHE A 251 7.61 14.11 17.75
C PHE A 251 8.98 14.40 17.13
N LEU A 252 9.27 15.67 16.82
CA LEU A 252 10.55 16.11 16.26
C LEU A 252 11.72 15.73 17.18
N ARG A 253 11.61 15.99 18.49
CA ARG A 253 12.67 15.66 19.46
C ARG A 253 12.99 14.16 19.50
N LYS A 254 11.96 13.32 19.47
CA LYS A 254 12.14 11.86 19.42
C LYS A 254 12.78 11.40 18.12
N LEU A 255 12.41 12.03 17.00
CA LEU A 255 12.99 11.73 15.70
C LEU A 255 14.47 12.11 15.63
N LEU A 256 14.85 13.31 16.12
CA LEU A 256 16.24 13.75 16.21
C LEU A 256 17.08 12.87 17.14
N SER A 257 16.50 12.43 18.27
CA SER A 257 17.19 11.48 19.16
C SER A 257 17.47 10.15 18.47
N ALA A 258 16.56 9.65 17.64
CA ALA A 258 16.78 8.44 16.87
C ALA A 258 17.81 8.65 15.76
N GLU A 259 17.71 9.77 15.04
CA GLU A 259 18.64 10.14 13.97
C GLU A 259 20.09 10.22 14.46
N GLY A 260 20.36 10.82 15.62
CA GLY A 260 21.71 10.87 16.20
C GLY A 260 22.30 9.50 16.56
N VAL A 261 21.46 8.51 16.92
CA VAL A 261 21.93 7.13 17.13
C VAL A 261 22.33 6.48 15.81
N ILE A 262 21.55 6.70 14.75
CA ILE A 262 21.86 6.20 13.40
C ILE A 262 23.11 6.88 12.84
N GLU A 263 23.27 8.18 13.08
CA GLU A 263 24.47 8.95 12.71
C GLU A 263 25.74 8.34 13.30
N ASN A 264 25.71 8.05 14.61
CA ASN A 264 26.85 7.43 15.29
C ASN A 264 27.17 6.03 14.74
N ASP A 265 26.15 5.21 14.44
CA ASP A 265 26.34 3.90 13.80
C ASP A 265 26.94 4.03 12.38
N LEU A 266 26.53 5.06 11.62
CA LEU A 266 27.06 5.38 10.29
C LEU A 266 28.51 5.88 10.38
N GLU A 267 28.81 6.81 11.28
CA GLU A 267 30.16 7.36 11.50
C GLU A 267 31.14 6.23 11.86
N GLN A 268 30.74 5.31 12.75
CA GLN A 268 31.53 4.13 13.10
C GLN A 268 31.79 3.23 11.89
N MET A 269 30.85 3.15 10.93
CA MET A 269 31.06 2.37 9.72
C MET A 269 32.02 3.04 8.74
N VAL A 270 31.85 4.35 8.49
CA VAL A 270 32.75 5.16 7.65
C VAL A 270 34.19 5.08 8.18
N LYS A 271 34.38 5.25 9.50
CA LYS A 271 35.69 5.12 10.15
C LYS A 271 36.28 3.71 10.02
N ARG A 272 35.47 2.65 10.15
CA ARG A 272 35.92 1.26 9.95
C ARG A 272 36.42 1.01 8.53
N ARG A 273 35.85 1.70 7.54
CA ARG A 273 36.27 1.67 6.13
C ARG A 273 37.46 2.57 5.82
N LYS A 274 37.94 3.35 6.80
CA LYS A 274 39.02 4.34 6.65
C LYS A 274 38.66 5.45 5.66
N GLU A 275 37.37 5.76 5.54
CA GLU A 275 36.86 6.88 4.77
C GLU A 275 36.80 8.13 5.68
N ASP A 276 36.85 9.33 5.08
CA ASP A 276 36.75 10.58 5.83
C ASP A 276 35.29 10.91 6.17
N TRP A 277 35.02 11.16 7.44
CA TRP A 277 33.67 11.49 7.91
C TRP A 277 33.19 12.85 7.39
N GLY A 278 34.09 13.85 7.31
CA GLY A 278 33.74 15.18 6.82
C GLY A 278 33.33 15.17 5.35
N GLU A 279 34.09 14.48 4.51
CA GLU A 279 33.76 14.26 3.10
C GLU A 279 32.44 13.50 2.95
N HIS A 280 32.21 12.47 3.77
CA HIS A 280 30.95 11.73 3.79
C HIS A 280 29.76 12.63 4.15
N CYS A 281 29.88 13.48 5.17
CA CYS A 281 28.84 14.44 5.54
C CYS A 281 28.49 15.40 4.40
N ILE A 282 29.49 15.89 3.64
CA ILE A 282 29.27 16.76 2.49
C ILE A 282 28.43 16.04 1.42
N LEU A 283 28.74 14.78 1.13
CA LEU A 283 27.97 13.96 0.18
C LEU A 283 26.54 13.73 0.66
N VAL A 284 26.36 13.42 1.95
CA VAL A 284 25.02 13.26 2.55
C VAL A 284 24.21 14.54 2.42
N ASP A 285 24.80 15.70 2.71
CA ASP A 285 24.09 16.98 2.62
C ASP A 285 23.70 17.33 1.18
N GLN A 286 24.53 16.98 0.19
CA GLN A 286 24.19 17.12 -1.23
C GLN A 286 22.99 16.23 -1.61
N LEU A 287 23.04 14.95 -1.24
CA LEU A 287 21.95 14.00 -1.49
C LEU A 287 20.66 14.44 -0.80
N LEU A 288 20.75 14.95 0.43
CA LEU A 288 19.60 15.41 1.20
C LEU A 288 18.93 16.63 0.54
N LYS A 289 19.70 17.58 0.01
CA LYS A 289 19.17 18.73 -0.75
C LYS A 289 18.41 18.27 -2.00
N ASP A 290 18.95 17.27 -2.70
CA ASP A 290 18.29 16.67 -3.86
C ASP A 290 16.98 15.95 -3.46
N GLN A 291 16.98 15.20 -2.36
CA GLN A 291 15.78 14.50 -1.86
C GLN A 291 14.69 15.48 -1.42
N LEU A 292 15.04 16.54 -0.67
CA LEU A 292 14.09 17.56 -0.20
C LEU A 292 13.41 18.30 -1.36
N SER A 293 14.12 18.49 -2.49
CA SER A 293 13.58 19.18 -3.66
C SER A 293 12.72 18.28 -4.56
N LYS A 294 13.14 17.02 -4.78
CA LYS A 294 12.51 16.12 -5.79
C LYS A 294 11.61 15.04 -5.18
N HIS A 295 11.87 14.63 -3.95
CA HIS A 295 11.33 13.41 -3.35
C HIS A 295 10.81 13.62 -1.92
N ARG A 296 10.00 14.68 -1.73
CA ARG A 296 9.37 14.94 -0.42
C ARG A 296 8.62 13.73 0.13
N LEU A 297 8.91 13.37 1.38
CA LEU A 297 8.29 12.26 2.09
C LEU A 297 6.86 12.62 2.50
N ILE A 298 6.64 13.85 2.95
CA ILE A 298 5.38 14.41 3.42
C ILE A 298 4.82 15.33 2.33
N ARG A 299 3.80 14.85 1.61
CA ARG A 299 3.09 15.60 0.58
C ARG A 299 1.70 15.99 1.10
N SER A 300 1.54 17.23 1.57
CA SER A 300 0.22 17.76 1.91
C SER A 300 -0.67 17.76 0.68
N SER A 301 -1.86 17.14 0.75
CA SER A 301 -2.89 17.43 -0.24
C SER A 301 -3.45 18.83 0.04
N GLN A 302 -3.51 19.68 -0.99
CA GLN A 302 -3.98 21.06 -0.85
C GLN A 302 -5.44 21.12 -0.34
N THR A 303 -6.23 20.07 -0.61
CA THR A 303 -7.62 19.93 -0.18
C THR A 303 -7.81 19.57 1.30
N LYS A 304 -6.83 18.91 1.95
CA LYS A 304 -6.93 18.54 3.38
C LYS A 304 -6.31 19.58 4.33
N GLY A 305 -5.61 20.59 3.79
CA GLY A 305 -5.07 21.72 4.58
C GLY A 305 -6.13 22.64 5.21
N LEU A 306 -7.41 22.48 4.84
CA LEU A 306 -8.54 23.18 5.45
C LEU A 306 -8.99 22.58 6.79
N ALA A 307 -8.41 21.45 7.22
CA ALA A 307 -8.81 20.70 8.42
C ALA A 307 -8.08 21.11 9.72
N GLY A 308 -7.34 22.23 9.72
CA GLY A 308 -6.70 22.83 10.90
C GLY A 308 -5.42 22.12 11.38
N ASP A 309 -4.73 22.72 12.35
CA ASP A 309 -3.40 22.29 12.81
C ASP A 309 -3.40 20.90 13.47
N SER A 310 -4.52 20.52 14.10
CA SER A 310 -4.69 19.18 14.70
C SER A 310 -4.65 18.07 13.65
N TYR A 311 -5.24 18.31 12.47
CA TYR A 311 -5.17 17.37 11.35
C TYR A 311 -3.74 17.24 10.83
N VAL A 312 -3.00 18.36 10.73
CA VAL A 312 -1.61 18.34 10.28
C VAL A 312 -0.75 17.51 11.23
N GLU A 313 -0.91 17.67 12.54
CA GLU A 313 -0.16 16.89 13.53
C GLU A 313 -0.45 15.38 13.44
N ILE A 314 -1.71 14.98 13.32
CA ILE A 314 -2.09 13.57 13.12
C ILE A 314 -1.48 13.03 11.81
N TYR A 315 -1.60 13.79 10.73
CA TYR A 315 -1.04 13.41 9.43
C TYR A 315 0.49 13.24 9.47
N LEU A 316 1.21 14.13 10.18
CA LEU A 316 2.65 14.00 10.39
C LEU A 316 3.02 12.74 11.16
N LEU A 317 2.27 12.42 12.23
CA LEU A 317 2.48 11.21 13.01
C LEU A 317 2.22 9.94 12.19
N GLU A 318 1.12 9.89 11.44
CA GLU A 318 0.80 8.75 10.56
C GLU A 318 1.86 8.57 9.46
N ARG A 319 2.30 9.67 8.85
CA ARG A 319 3.30 9.61 7.79
C ARG A 319 4.67 9.25 8.34
N GLY A 320 5.04 9.81 9.48
CA GLY A 320 6.25 9.49 10.22
C GLY A 320 6.30 8.02 10.63
N GLU A 321 5.21 7.48 11.20
CA GLU A 321 5.10 6.07 11.55
C GLU A 321 5.38 5.18 10.34
N ARG A 322 4.81 5.54 9.17
CA ARG A 322 4.99 4.77 7.94
C ARG A 322 6.45 4.74 7.49
N VAL A 323 7.11 5.90 7.47
CA VAL A 323 8.52 6.03 7.05
C VAL A 323 9.45 5.29 8.02
N VAL A 324 9.29 5.51 9.33
CA VAL A 324 10.13 4.85 10.34
C VAL A 324 9.93 3.33 10.31
N ARG A 325 8.71 2.87 10.07
CA ARG A 325 8.40 1.44 9.94
C ARG A 325 9.07 0.82 8.72
N GLU A 326 9.05 1.54 7.60
CA GLU A 326 9.74 1.14 6.38
C GLU A 326 11.25 1.00 6.62
N VAL A 327 11.89 2.02 7.16
CA VAL A 327 13.32 1.99 7.52
C VAL A 327 13.62 0.83 8.47
N SER A 328 12.81 0.63 9.52
CA SER A 328 13.00 -0.48 10.46
C SER A 328 12.91 -1.85 9.79
N MET A 329 11.96 -2.05 8.87
CA MET A 329 11.83 -3.30 8.12
C MET A 329 12.99 -3.52 7.16
N GLN A 330 13.48 -2.47 6.50
CA GLN A 330 14.63 -2.53 5.60
C GLN A 330 15.93 -2.87 6.36
N VAL A 331 16.22 -2.18 7.47
CA VAL A 331 17.38 -2.49 8.32
C VAL A 331 17.34 -3.94 8.81
N LYS A 332 16.18 -4.44 9.25
CA LYS A 332 16.03 -5.82 9.72
C LYS A 332 16.14 -6.87 8.61
N SER A 333 15.74 -6.53 7.39
CA SER A 333 15.74 -7.49 6.28
C SER A 333 17.06 -7.57 5.52
N LYS A 334 17.83 -6.48 5.49
CA LYS A 334 19.08 -6.37 4.73
C LYS A 334 20.33 -6.54 5.56
N CYS A 335 20.36 -5.98 6.77
CA CYS A 335 21.56 -5.99 7.59
C CYS A 335 21.68 -7.31 8.34
N ALA A 336 22.93 -7.75 8.56
CA ALA A 336 23.18 -8.92 9.39
C ALA A 336 22.59 -8.72 10.81
N GLU A 337 22.19 -9.82 11.46
CA GLU A 337 21.54 -9.72 12.78
C GLU A 337 22.43 -9.02 13.82
N ARG A 338 23.74 -9.27 13.73
CA ARG A 338 24.77 -8.64 14.56
C ARG A 338 25.02 -7.15 14.28
N SER A 339 24.68 -6.66 13.07
CA SER A 339 24.93 -5.27 12.65
C SER A 339 23.86 -4.31 13.19
N PHE A 340 24.30 -3.10 13.55
CA PHE A 340 23.46 -1.95 13.92
C PHE A 340 22.38 -2.24 14.98
N LYS A 341 22.76 -2.92 16.08
CA LYS A 341 21.83 -3.24 17.18
C LYS A 341 21.20 -1.98 17.79
N SER A 342 21.99 -0.93 17.97
CA SER A 342 21.59 0.41 18.41
C SER A 342 20.52 0.99 17.50
N THR A 343 20.78 1.07 16.19
CA THR A 343 19.79 1.52 15.19
C THR A 343 18.51 0.68 15.21
N LYS A 344 18.61 -0.64 15.27
CA LYS A 344 17.43 -1.53 15.30
C LYS A 344 16.56 -1.28 16.53
N GLU A 345 17.17 -1.07 17.69
CA GLU A 345 16.46 -0.80 18.94
C GLU A 345 15.86 0.61 18.95
N VAL A 346 16.61 1.63 18.56
CA VAL A 346 16.10 3.02 18.57
C VAL A 346 14.92 3.21 17.61
N LEU A 347 14.94 2.55 16.45
CA LEU A 347 13.81 2.56 15.52
C LEU A 347 12.57 1.87 16.10
N LYS A 348 12.75 0.82 16.89
CA LYS A 348 11.64 0.14 17.58
C LYS A 348 11.03 1.05 18.65
N VAL A 349 11.87 1.67 19.48
CA VAL A 349 11.45 2.65 20.50
C VAL A 349 10.71 3.82 19.86
N LEU A 350 11.26 4.38 18.78
CA LEU A 350 10.63 5.48 18.05
C LEU A 350 9.23 5.10 17.51
N LEU A 351 9.06 3.87 16.99
CA LEU A 351 7.74 3.41 16.54
C LEU A 351 6.73 3.28 17.68
N GLU A 352 7.15 2.82 18.85
CA GLU A 352 6.29 2.75 20.03
C GLU A 352 5.91 4.15 20.52
N ASP A 353 6.87 5.07 20.51
CA ASP A 353 6.67 6.46 20.87
C ASP A 353 5.71 7.20 19.92
N ILE A 354 5.84 7.01 18.60
CA ILE A 354 4.93 7.61 17.62
C ILE A 354 3.50 7.14 17.86
N LYS A 355 3.31 5.85 18.18
CA LYS A 355 1.99 5.31 18.51
C LYS A 355 1.40 5.95 19.76
N LYS A 356 2.20 6.09 20.82
CA LYS A 356 1.76 6.78 22.06
C LYS A 356 1.35 8.22 21.79
N LEU A 357 2.17 8.97 21.05
CA LEU A 357 1.85 10.35 20.66
C LEU A 357 0.57 10.43 19.83
N HIS A 358 0.38 9.48 18.90
CA HIS A 358 -0.84 9.40 18.10
C HIS A 358 -2.07 9.10 18.95
N GLU A 359 -1.99 8.15 19.89
CA GLU A 359 -3.08 7.82 20.81
C GLU A 359 -3.42 8.98 21.75
N GLU A 360 -2.43 9.65 22.31
CA GLU A 360 -2.59 10.86 23.13
C GLU A 360 -3.28 11.98 22.34
N LYS A 361 -2.85 12.19 21.09
CA LYS A 361 -3.44 13.20 20.22
C LYS A 361 -4.89 12.88 19.89
N MET A 362 -5.20 11.63 19.53
CA MET A 362 -6.58 11.21 19.24
C MET A 362 -7.49 11.40 20.45
N LYS A 363 -7.04 11.06 21.67
CA LYS A 363 -7.79 11.29 22.91
C LYS A 363 -8.06 12.77 23.17
N SER A 364 -7.06 13.64 22.93
CA SER A 364 -7.21 15.09 23.10
C SER A 364 -8.16 15.74 22.10
N CYS A 365 -8.36 15.13 20.93
CA CYS A 365 -9.32 15.60 19.94
C CYS A 365 -10.75 15.19 20.33
N THR A 366 -10.93 13.95 20.80
CA THR A 366 -12.25 13.46 21.21
C THR A 366 -12.78 14.12 22.47
N SER A 367 -11.92 14.56 23.40
CA SER A 367 -12.36 15.24 24.63
C SER A 367 -12.83 16.67 24.41
N LYS A 368 -12.39 17.34 23.33
CA LYS A 368 -12.79 18.72 23.01
C LYS A 368 -14.15 18.83 22.31
N ASP A 369 -14.63 17.74 21.73
CA ASP A 369 -15.96 17.68 21.11
C ASP A 369 -17.09 17.47 22.16
N GLU A 370 -16.76 17.08 23.40
CA GLU A 370 -17.74 16.95 24.49
C GLU A 370 -18.06 18.29 25.19
N ASP A 371 -17.20 19.31 25.07
CA ASP A 371 -17.38 20.61 25.73
C ASP A 371 -18.32 21.58 24.97
N TRP A 372 -18.84 21.21 23.79
CA TRP A 372 -19.74 22.06 22.99
C TRP A 372 -21.25 21.81 23.19
N VAL A 373 -21.66 21.00 24.18
CA VAL A 373 -23.09 20.70 24.42
C VAL A 373 -23.70 21.46 25.61
N LEU A 374 -22.97 22.34 26.28
CA LEU A 374 -23.56 23.16 27.34
C LEU A 374 -23.09 24.62 27.29
N LEU A 375 -23.70 25.41 26.40
CA LEU A 375 -24.02 26.82 26.64
C LEU A 375 -25.35 27.17 25.96
#